data_AF-A0A497BK24-F1
#
_entry.id   AF-A0A497BK24-F1
#
_cell.length_a   1.000
_cell.length_b   1.000
_cell.length_c   1.000
_cell.angle_alpha   90.00
_cell.angle_beta   90.00
_cell.angle_gamma   90.00
#
_symmetry.space_group_name_H-M   'P 1'
#
loop_
_entity.id
_entity.type
_entity.pdbx_description
1 polymer ?
#
loop_
_entity_poly.entity_id
_entity_poly.type
_entity_poly.pdbx_seq_one_letter_code
_entity_poly.pdbx_strand_id
1 'polypeptide(L)'
;MWKKTIGLDGEIYDSQSEAKVADWLLGNDIEYVPHKRLPKPSRSICDFYLTEYDLWVEYDGLMEVRADNKLERKKAFYKKHGLKFLIITRDNWQRDLLEQIELRG
;
A
#
# COMPACT_ATOMS: atom_id res chain seq x y z
N MET A 1 -15.19 0.92 15.35
CA MET A 1 -14.87 -0.43 14.80
C MET A 1 -14.55 -0.23 13.33
N TRP A 2 -13.31 -0.50 12.91
CA TRP A 2 -12.93 -0.44 11.49
C TRP A 2 -13.66 -1.57 10.76
N LYS A 3 -14.40 -1.27 9.71
CA LYS A 3 -15.19 -2.27 8.98
C LYS A 3 -14.30 -2.92 7.92
N LYS A 4 -13.97 -4.19 8.15
CA LYS A 4 -13.30 -5.04 7.16
C LYS A 4 -14.12 -5.07 5.86
N THR A 5 -13.44 -5.07 4.73
CA THR A 5 -14.08 -5.09 3.40
C THR A 5 -13.44 -6.19 2.56
N ILE A 6 -14.26 -6.93 1.81
CA ILE A 6 -13.77 -7.96 0.88
C ILE A 6 -13.57 -7.29 -0.49
N GLY A 7 -12.38 -7.42 -1.07
CA GLY A 7 -12.09 -6.95 -2.43
C GLY A 7 -12.63 -7.90 -3.50
N LEU A 8 -12.64 -7.45 -4.75
CA LEU A 8 -12.99 -8.27 -5.92
C LEU A 8 -12.00 -9.42 -6.16
N ASP A 9 -10.79 -9.29 -5.63
CA ASP A 9 -9.77 -10.35 -5.59
C ASP A 9 -10.06 -11.44 -4.54
N GLY A 10 -11.08 -11.25 -3.70
CA GLY A 10 -11.48 -12.17 -2.64
C GLY A 10 -10.74 -11.98 -1.31
N GLU A 11 -9.81 -11.01 -1.23
CA GLU A 11 -9.02 -10.75 -0.03
C GLU A 11 -9.74 -9.82 0.96
N ILE A 12 -9.34 -9.87 2.25
CA ILE A 12 -9.97 -9.07 3.33
C ILE A 12 -9.08 -7.89 3.72
N TYR A 13 -9.57 -6.68 3.49
CA TYR A 13 -8.88 -5.43 3.77
C TYR A 13 -9.28 -4.76 5.09
N ASP A 14 -8.39 -3.94 5.66
CA ASP A 14 -8.64 -3.18 6.89
C ASP A 14 -9.61 -2.01 6.67
N SER A 15 -9.79 -1.57 5.43
CA SER A 15 -10.73 -0.51 5.07
C SER A 15 -11.38 -0.66 3.68
N GLN A 16 -12.50 0.04 3.47
CA GLN A 16 -13.12 0.15 2.15
C GLN A 16 -12.20 0.83 1.12
N SER A 17 -11.37 1.78 1.56
CA SER A 17 -10.43 2.45 0.68
C SER A 17 -9.33 1.52 0.18
N GLU A 18 -8.79 0.67 1.03
CA GLU A 18 -7.82 -0.36 0.63
C GLU A 18 -8.45 -1.35 -0.36
N ALA A 19 -9.67 -1.83 -0.08
CA ALA A 19 -10.38 -2.68 -1.04
C ALA A 19 -10.59 -1.97 -2.39
N LYS A 20 -10.90 -0.67 -2.40
CA LYS A 20 -11.03 0.11 -3.64
C LYS A 20 -9.69 0.20 -4.41
N VAL A 21 -8.57 0.34 -3.71
CA VAL A 21 -7.23 0.34 -4.35
C VAL A 21 -6.96 -1.05 -4.95
N ALA A 22 -7.26 -2.12 -4.21
CA ALA A 22 -7.11 -3.50 -4.68
C ALA A 22 -7.93 -3.79 -5.94
N ASP A 23 -9.20 -3.40 -5.93
CA ASP A 23 -10.13 -3.56 -7.06
C ASP A 23 -9.62 -2.81 -8.30
N TRP A 24 -9.03 -1.62 -8.10
CA TRP A 24 -8.45 -0.85 -9.18
C TRP A 24 -7.17 -1.50 -9.73
N LEU A 25 -6.27 -1.98 -8.87
CA LEU A 25 -5.07 -2.72 -9.31
C LEU A 25 -5.46 -3.94 -10.13
N LEU A 26 -6.42 -4.73 -9.63
CA LEU A 26 -6.96 -5.91 -10.32
C LEU A 26 -7.59 -5.53 -11.67
N GLY A 27 -8.42 -4.49 -11.70
CA GLY A 27 -9.09 -4.04 -12.92
C GLY A 27 -8.16 -3.47 -13.99
N ASN A 28 -6.92 -3.11 -13.63
CA ASN A 28 -5.89 -2.63 -14.56
C ASN A 28 -4.82 -3.69 -14.85
N ASP A 29 -5.06 -4.96 -14.48
CA ASP A 29 -4.13 -6.08 -14.70
C ASP A 29 -2.75 -5.86 -14.04
N ILE A 30 -2.71 -5.09 -12.95
CA ILE A 30 -1.48 -4.85 -12.19
C ILE A 30 -1.34 -5.96 -11.15
N GLU A 31 -0.27 -6.76 -11.21
CA GLU A 31 0.00 -7.79 -10.21
C GLU A 31 0.39 -7.18 -8.85
N TYR A 32 -0.24 -7.67 -7.77
CA TYR A 32 0.07 -7.26 -6.41
C TYR A 32 -0.07 -8.38 -5.38
N VAL A 33 0.59 -8.20 -4.23
CA VAL A 33 0.43 -9.01 -3.03
C VAL A 33 -0.11 -8.13 -1.91
N PRO A 34 -1.35 -8.32 -1.44
CA PRO A 34 -1.89 -7.59 -0.31
C PRO A 34 -1.26 -8.08 1.01
N HIS A 35 -1.24 -7.22 2.02
CA HIS A 35 -0.80 -7.56 3.38
C HIS A 35 0.59 -8.22 3.44
N LYS A 36 1.51 -7.84 2.54
CA LYS A 36 2.85 -8.42 2.48
C LYS A 36 3.67 -8.01 3.71
N ARG A 37 4.22 -9.00 4.41
CA ARG A 37 5.16 -8.73 5.52
C ARG A 37 6.43 -8.09 5.00
N LEU A 38 6.89 -7.05 5.70
CA LEU A 38 8.18 -6.45 5.43
C LEU A 38 9.31 -7.46 5.69
N PRO A 39 10.46 -7.31 5.01
CA PRO A 39 11.63 -8.14 5.26
C PRO A 39 12.03 -8.16 6.74
N LYS A 40 12.60 -9.28 7.19
CA LYS A 40 13.14 -9.39 8.54
C LYS A 40 14.23 -8.31 8.76
N PRO A 41 14.32 -7.72 9.97
CA PRO A 41 13.67 -8.13 11.22
C PRO A 41 12.27 -7.50 11.46
N SER A 42 11.72 -6.76 10.49
CA SER A 42 10.43 -6.09 10.68
C SER A 42 9.29 -7.10 10.83
N ARG A 43 8.31 -6.77 11.68
CA ARG A 43 7.03 -7.47 11.80
C ARG A 43 5.87 -6.68 11.18
N SER A 44 6.18 -5.52 10.60
CA SER A 44 5.18 -4.69 9.95
C SER A 44 4.66 -5.35 8.68
N ILE A 45 3.40 -5.09 8.38
CA ILE A 45 2.70 -5.53 7.18
C ILE A 45 2.50 -4.29 6.31
N CYS A 46 2.88 -4.39 5.03
CA CYS A 46 2.60 -3.41 4.00
C CYS A 46 1.21 -3.67 3.40
N ASP A 47 0.53 -2.64 2.94
CA ASP A 47 -0.84 -2.76 2.46
C ASP A 47 -0.85 -3.46 1.09
N PHE A 48 0.04 -3.05 0.17
CA PHE A 48 0.22 -3.70 -1.13
C PHE A 48 1.70 -3.78 -1.52
N TYR A 49 2.09 -4.85 -2.21
CA TYR A 49 3.36 -4.94 -2.89
C TYR A 49 3.14 -5.24 -4.36
N LEU A 50 3.53 -4.32 -5.24
CA LEU A 50 3.43 -4.51 -6.69
C LEU A 50 4.66 -5.29 -7.16
N THR A 51 4.45 -6.52 -7.62
CA THR A 51 5.51 -7.49 -7.90
C THR A 51 6.37 -7.08 -9.07
N GLU A 52 5.75 -6.64 -10.17
CA GLU A 52 6.43 -6.21 -11.40
C GLU A 52 7.37 -5.03 -11.16
N TYR A 53 6.98 -4.09 -10.31
CA TYR A 53 7.73 -2.84 -10.08
C TYR A 53 8.69 -2.89 -8.89
N ASP A 54 8.70 -4.01 -8.14
CA ASP A 54 9.36 -4.14 -6.83
C ASP A 54 9.01 -2.96 -5.90
N LEU A 55 7.71 -2.62 -5.81
CA LEU A 55 7.22 -1.40 -5.16
C LEU A 55 6.33 -1.72 -3.96
N TRP A 56 6.71 -1.21 -2.79
CA TRP A 56 5.94 -1.32 -1.54
C TRP A 56 4.98 -0.12 -1.41
N VAL A 57 3.67 -0.36 -1.37
CA VAL A 57 2.65 0.70 -1.36
C VAL A 57 1.89 0.71 -0.04
N GLU A 58 1.85 1.87 0.59
CA GLU A 58 1.17 2.12 1.86
C GLU A 58 0.01 3.08 1.64
N TYR A 59 -1.19 2.71 2.08
CA TYR A 59 -2.35 3.57 2.09
C TYR A 59 -2.47 4.32 3.42
N ASP A 60 -2.24 5.63 3.37
CA ASP A 60 -2.46 6.50 4.53
C ASP A 60 -3.74 7.32 4.38
N GLY A 61 -4.85 6.72 4.81
CA GLY A 61 -6.16 7.38 4.83
C GLY A 61 -6.39 8.34 6.01
N LEU A 62 -5.40 8.54 6.89
CA LEU A 62 -5.58 9.21 8.20
C LEU A 62 -4.47 10.22 8.52
N MET A 63 -3.78 10.77 7.51
CA MET A 63 -2.63 11.68 7.71
C MET A 63 -2.88 12.79 8.74
N GLU A 64 -4.10 13.30 8.86
CA GLU A 64 -4.43 14.41 9.74
C GLU A 64 -4.82 14.00 11.18
N VAL A 65 -5.04 12.71 11.47
CA VAL A 65 -5.69 12.27 12.72
C VAL A 65 -4.86 11.26 13.52
N ARG A 66 -3.73 10.75 12.98
CA ARG A 66 -2.92 9.75 13.69
C ARG A 66 -2.02 10.37 14.75
N ALA A 67 -2.18 9.92 16.00
CA ALA A 67 -1.27 10.18 17.11
C ALA A 67 -0.05 9.23 17.13
N ASP A 68 0.03 8.26 16.22
CA ASP A 68 1.09 7.24 16.20
C ASP A 68 2.09 7.41 15.05
N ASN A 69 3.32 6.95 15.29
CA ASN A 69 4.43 7.05 14.34
C ASN A 69 4.60 5.78 13.47
N LYS A 70 3.53 4.98 13.25
CA LYS A 70 3.65 3.69 12.53
C LYS A 70 4.12 3.88 11.09
N LEU A 71 3.55 4.84 10.37
CA LEU A 71 3.94 5.13 9.00
C LEU A 71 5.39 5.62 8.93
N GLU A 72 5.79 6.52 9.83
CA GLU A 72 7.17 7.02 9.89
C GLU A 72 8.18 5.91 10.18
N ARG A 73 7.85 4.96 11.06
CA ARG A 73 8.69 3.77 11.30
C ARG A 73 8.84 2.90 10.04
N LYS A 74 7.76 2.72 9.27
CA LYS A 74 7.80 1.99 7.99
C LYS A 74 8.64 2.74 6.96
N LYS A 75 8.44 4.06 6.78
CA LYS A 75 9.27 4.92 5.90
C LYS A 75 10.75 4.82 6.24
N ALA A 76 11.10 4.91 7.53
CA ALA A 76 12.47 4.76 8.00
C ALA A 76 13.03 3.37 7.67
N PHE A 77 12.23 2.31 7.84
CA PHE A 77 12.62 0.95 7.47
C PHE A 77 12.88 0.83 5.96
N TYR A 78 11.96 1.30 5.12
CA TYR A 78 12.13 1.25 3.66
C TYR A 78 13.41 1.95 3.23
N LYS A 79 13.64 3.18 3.70
CA LYS A 79 14.85 3.95 3.41
C LYS A 79 16.12 3.25 3.88
N LYS A 80 16.14 2.75 5.12
CA LYS A 80 17.31 2.06 5.69
C LYS A 80 17.69 0.82 4.89
N HIS A 81 16.70 0.12 4.32
CA HIS A 81 16.90 -1.14 3.60
C HIS A 81 16.92 -0.99 2.08
N GLY A 82 16.89 0.24 1.54
CA GLY A 82 16.93 0.50 0.10
C GLY A 82 15.69 0.00 -0.66
N LEU A 83 14.56 -0.16 0.03
CA LEU A 83 13.31 -0.63 -0.57
C LEU A 83 12.59 0.51 -1.26
N LYS A 84 12.13 0.31 -2.50
CA LYS A 84 11.29 1.28 -3.21
C LYS A 84 9.91 1.29 -2.57
N PHE A 85 9.42 2.46 -2.17
CA PHE A 85 8.10 2.55 -1.56
C PHE A 85 7.34 3.78 -2.04
N LEU A 86 6.03 3.69 -2.00
CA LEU A 86 5.08 4.76 -2.29
C LEU A 86 4.09 4.86 -1.13
N ILE A 87 3.81 6.09 -0.69
CA ILE A 87 2.73 6.37 0.24
C ILE A 87 1.63 7.05 -0.56
N ILE A 88 0.44 6.47 -0.56
CA ILE A 88 -0.74 7.00 -1.24
C ILE A 88 -1.76 7.49 -0.22
N THR A 89 -2.50 8.53 -0.57
CA THR A 89 -3.55 9.11 0.28
C THR A 89 -4.93 8.97 -0.34
N ARG A 90 -5.97 9.25 0.44
CA ARG A 90 -7.35 9.21 -0.04
C ARG A 90 -7.59 10.03 -1.30
N ASP A 91 -6.95 11.18 -1.42
CA ASP A 91 -7.27 12.15 -2.47
C ASP A 91 -6.52 11.88 -3.78
N ASN A 92 -5.31 11.32 -3.70
CA ASN A 92 -4.41 11.25 -4.86
C ASN A 92 -3.94 9.84 -5.23
N TRP A 93 -4.37 8.79 -4.51
CA TRP A 93 -3.81 7.44 -4.68
C TRP A 93 -3.75 6.94 -6.12
N GLN A 94 -4.79 7.18 -6.93
CA GLN A 94 -4.86 6.68 -8.30
C GLN A 94 -3.82 7.36 -9.19
N ARG A 95 -3.70 8.69 -9.09
CA ARG A 95 -2.70 9.47 -9.82
C ARG A 95 -1.29 9.04 -9.40
N ASP A 96 -1.04 8.97 -8.09
CA ASP A 96 0.28 8.67 -7.55
C ASP A 96 0.74 7.25 -7.93
N LEU A 97 -0.19 6.27 -8.01
CA LEU A 97 0.10 4.94 -8.53
C LEU A 97 0.46 4.95 -10.02
N LEU A 98 -0.35 5.63 -10.85
CA LEU A 98 -0.10 5.73 -12.29
C LEU A 98 1.26 6.35 -12.57
N GLU A 99 1.57 7.49 -11.93
CA GLU A 99 2.87 8.17 -12.09
C GLU A 99 4.04 7.25 -11.71
N GLN A 100 3.93 6.48 -10.63
CA GLN A 100 5.01 5.56 -10.23
C GLN A 100 5.16 4.36 -11.17
N ILE A 101 4.06 3.88 -11.75
CA ILE A 101 4.08 2.76 -12.70
C ILE A 101 4.67 3.23 -14.02
N GLU A 102 4.23 4.36 -14.56
CA GLU A 102 4.73 4.93 -15.82
C GLU A 102 6.22 5.30 -15.76
N LEU A 103 6.74 5.71 -14.59
CA LEU A 103 8.17 5.98 -14.41
C LEU A 103 9.04 4.71 -14.37
N ARG A 104 8.43 3.52 -14.26
CA ARG A 104 9.11 2.25 -13.98
C ARG A 104 8.88 1.16 -15.03
N GLY A 105 7.83 1.28 -15.84
CA GLY A 105 7.61 0.49 -17.06
C GLY A 105 8.39 1.06 -18.24
#